data_AF-A0AAE7B4Y0-F1
#
_entry.id   AF-A0AAE7B4Y0-F1
#
_cell.length_a   1.000
_cell.length_b   1.000
_cell.length_c   1.000
_cell.angle_alpha   90.00
_cell.angle_beta   90.00
_cell.angle_gamma   90.00
#
_symmetry.space_group_name_H-M   'P 1'
#
loop_
_entity.id
_entity.type
_entity.pdbx_description
1 polymer ?
#
loop_
_entity_poly.entity_id
_entity_poly.type
_entity_poly.pdbx_seq_one_letter_code
_entity_poly.pdbx_strand_id
1 'polypeptide(L)'
;MKSNKRITPKPQFKFQNILQRLLKEPILYSEFFELLKKASDSIYENPELEFELLISNGLPLDFEEDYLFLKTTKCSIFDQTFCIVDIETNGGSAKKGYQIIELGAVKYKNGEIIDKFDSLIFAKDIPPYVQEVTNITPKMLENAPRLEKVLKDFKVFLEDDVFVAHDIKFDYTFISDSFEKYNLGKLLNRKICTIDLAKRTIVSEKYGLSSLKEVLNIEVDNHHRAYYDALTTAIIFDNCLKNIDKNRIKTVEELISFSKSDSIINNQQKKD
;
A
#
# COMPACT_ATOMS: atom_id res chain seq x y z
N MET A 1 -12.68 18.34 48.30
CA MET A 1 -13.10 17.63 47.06
C MET A 1 -11.97 16.70 46.65
N LYS A 2 -12.21 15.38 46.59
CA LYS A 2 -11.17 14.39 46.25
C LYS A 2 -10.79 14.53 44.78
N SER A 3 -9.48 14.64 44.52
CA SER A 3 -8.88 14.65 43.19
C SER A 3 -9.25 13.35 42.45
N ASN A 4 -10.03 13.47 41.39
CA ASN A 4 -10.27 12.37 40.45
C ASN A 4 -8.98 12.12 39.66
N LYS A 5 -8.13 11.21 40.16
CA LYS A 5 -7.06 10.62 39.35
C LYS A 5 -7.71 9.95 38.15
N ARG A 6 -7.49 10.49 36.94
CA ARG A 6 -7.81 9.77 35.69
C ARG A 6 -7.05 8.44 35.73
N ILE A 7 -7.80 7.35 35.82
CA ILE A 7 -7.27 6.01 35.61
C ILE A 7 -6.99 5.91 34.12
N THR A 8 -5.74 6.08 33.72
CA THR A 8 -5.33 5.75 32.36
C THR A 8 -5.36 4.22 32.23
N PRO A 9 -6.14 3.64 31.30
CA PRO A 9 -6.14 2.20 31.11
C PRO A 9 -4.72 1.76 30.71
N LYS A 10 -4.26 0.62 31.28
CA LYS A 10 -2.96 0.04 30.90
C LYS A 10 -2.97 -0.25 29.40
N PRO A 11 -1.86 0.00 28.68
CA PRO A 11 -1.77 -0.34 27.27
C PRO A 11 -2.02 -1.85 27.08
N GLN A 12 -3.00 -2.19 26.25
CA GLN A 12 -3.30 -3.57 25.90
C GLN A 12 -2.29 -4.09 24.87
N PHE A 13 -1.90 -5.35 24.99
CA PHE A 13 -1.09 -6.04 23.98
C PHE A 13 -1.94 -6.25 22.72
N LYS A 14 -1.42 -5.87 21.56
CA LYS A 14 -2.11 -5.92 20.27
C LYS A 14 -1.26 -6.62 19.22
N PHE A 15 -1.85 -7.00 18.09
CA PHE A 15 -1.16 -7.56 16.94
C PHE A 15 0.02 -6.68 16.48
N GLN A 16 -0.14 -5.36 16.54
CA GLN A 16 0.94 -4.42 16.22
C GLN A 16 2.22 -4.68 17.05
N ASN A 17 2.11 -5.12 18.31
CA ASN A 17 3.26 -5.46 19.14
C ASN A 17 4.03 -6.67 18.59
N ILE A 18 3.31 -7.67 18.06
CA ILE A 18 3.87 -8.86 17.43
C ILE A 18 4.59 -8.45 16.13
N LEU A 19 3.94 -7.64 15.31
CA LEU A 19 4.54 -7.13 14.06
C LEU A 19 5.83 -6.35 14.34
N GLN A 20 5.88 -5.52 15.40
CA GLN A 20 7.10 -4.81 15.78
C GLN A 20 8.25 -5.74 16.18
N ARG A 21 7.97 -6.95 16.65
CA ARG A 21 8.99 -7.95 16.94
C ARG A 21 9.43 -8.69 15.67
N LEU A 22 8.49 -9.10 14.82
CA LEU A 22 8.78 -9.71 13.51
C LEU A 22 9.62 -8.83 12.59
N LEU A 23 9.50 -7.50 12.74
CA LEU A 23 10.33 -6.52 12.03
C LEU A 23 11.79 -6.52 12.47
N LYS A 24 12.11 -7.07 13.65
CA LYS A 24 13.46 -7.09 14.22
C LYS A 24 14.10 -8.46 14.11
N GLU A 25 13.32 -9.51 14.36
CA GLU A 25 13.81 -10.88 14.44
C GLU A 25 12.70 -11.90 14.13
N PRO A 26 13.04 -13.10 13.64
CA PRO A 26 12.12 -14.22 13.59
C PRO A 26 11.62 -14.61 14.99
N ILE A 27 10.40 -15.13 15.07
CA ILE A 27 9.76 -15.60 16.31
C ILE A 27 9.49 -17.09 16.17
N LEU A 28 9.76 -17.89 17.22
CA LEU A 28 9.35 -19.30 17.22
C LEU A 28 7.85 -19.41 16.95
N TYR A 29 7.45 -20.35 16.10
CA TYR A 29 6.05 -20.54 15.73
C TYR A 29 5.15 -20.76 16.95
N SER A 30 5.58 -21.60 17.90
CA SER A 30 4.86 -21.84 19.15
C SER A 30 4.69 -20.57 19.99
N GLU A 31 5.72 -19.73 20.04
CA GLU A 31 5.67 -18.45 20.74
C GLU A 31 4.72 -17.46 20.05
N PHE A 32 4.77 -17.37 18.72
CA PHE A 32 3.89 -16.50 17.95
C PHE A 32 2.40 -16.78 18.24
N PHE A 33 2.02 -18.05 18.34
CA PHE A 33 0.64 -18.46 18.66
C PHE A 33 0.22 -18.05 20.08
N GLU A 34 1.13 -18.16 21.04
CA GLU A 34 0.90 -17.68 22.40
C GLU A 34 0.79 -16.15 22.47
N LEU A 35 1.46 -15.43 21.57
CA LEU A 35 1.30 -13.98 21.44
C LEU A 35 -0.04 -13.62 20.79
N LEU A 36 -0.48 -14.32 19.74
CA LEU A 36 -1.79 -14.10 19.10
C LEU A 36 -2.95 -14.27 20.08
N LYS A 37 -2.91 -15.30 20.95
CA LYS A 37 -3.91 -15.50 22.01
C LYS A 37 -3.99 -14.33 23.00
N LYS A 38 -2.88 -13.60 23.19
CA LYS A 38 -2.80 -12.46 24.12
C LYS A 38 -3.20 -11.13 23.47
N ALA A 39 -3.21 -11.06 22.13
CA ALA A 39 -3.54 -9.83 21.43
C ALA A 39 -5.04 -9.53 21.56
N SER A 40 -5.35 -8.33 22.05
CA SER A 40 -6.74 -7.93 22.33
C SER A 40 -7.56 -7.57 21.10
N ASP A 41 -6.91 -7.51 19.93
CA ASP A 41 -7.49 -7.17 18.63
C ASP A 41 -7.50 -8.33 17.64
N SER A 42 -7.24 -9.56 18.10
CA SER A 42 -7.48 -10.80 17.36
C SER A 42 -8.97 -11.00 17.10
N ILE A 43 -9.32 -11.51 15.91
CA ILE A 43 -10.72 -11.75 15.51
C ILE A 43 -11.17 -13.14 15.97
N TYR A 44 -10.29 -14.13 15.87
CA TYR A 44 -10.57 -15.50 16.28
C TYR A 44 -9.86 -15.86 17.61
N GLU A 45 -10.56 -16.62 18.45
CA GLU A 45 -9.95 -17.22 19.66
C GLU A 45 -8.95 -18.33 19.31
N ASN A 46 -9.18 -19.01 18.19
CA ASN A 46 -8.27 -20.00 17.66
C ASN A 46 -7.10 -19.31 16.93
N PRO A 47 -5.86 -19.49 17.38
CA PRO A 47 -4.70 -18.81 16.81
C PRO A 47 -4.31 -19.32 15.41
N GLU A 48 -4.64 -20.57 15.05
CA GLU A 48 -4.40 -21.10 13.70
C GLU A 48 -5.28 -20.37 12.68
N LEU A 49 -6.57 -20.17 12.98
CA LEU A 49 -7.49 -19.41 12.14
C LEU A 49 -7.13 -17.93 12.07
N GLU A 50 -6.67 -17.34 13.18
CA GLU A 50 -6.16 -15.97 13.18
C GLU A 50 -4.91 -15.86 12.29
N PHE A 51 -4.00 -16.83 12.35
CA PHE A 51 -2.83 -16.87 11.50
C PHE A 51 -3.20 -16.96 10.00
N GLU A 52 -4.09 -17.87 9.62
CA GLU A 52 -4.59 -17.97 8.24
C GLU A 52 -5.25 -16.67 7.76
N LEU A 53 -6.00 -16.01 8.65
CA LEU A 53 -6.63 -14.72 8.35
C LEU A 53 -5.57 -13.64 8.09
N LEU A 54 -4.48 -13.60 8.86
CA LEU A 54 -3.39 -12.63 8.67
C LEU A 54 -2.74 -12.80 7.29
N ILE A 55 -2.43 -14.04 6.89
CA ILE A 55 -1.88 -14.36 5.57
C ILE A 55 -2.86 -13.96 4.46
N SER A 56 -4.13 -14.37 4.58
CA SER A 56 -5.19 -14.04 3.62
C SER A 56 -5.45 -12.54 3.49
N ASN A 57 -5.08 -11.76 4.51
CA ASN A 57 -5.14 -10.29 4.52
C ASN A 57 -3.89 -9.62 3.95
N GLY A 58 -2.98 -10.39 3.36
CA GLY A 58 -1.80 -9.90 2.66
C GLY A 58 -0.62 -9.59 3.59
N LEU A 59 -0.62 -10.09 4.83
CA LEU A 59 0.56 -9.99 5.68
C LEU A 59 1.61 -10.99 5.19
N PRO A 60 2.81 -10.54 4.75
CA PRO A 60 3.77 -11.41 4.10
C PRO A 60 4.61 -12.15 5.15
N LEU A 61 4.04 -13.18 5.78
CA LEU A 61 4.76 -14.04 6.70
C LEU A 61 5.26 -15.30 5.98
N ASP A 62 6.41 -15.79 6.42
CA ASP A 62 7.03 -17.01 5.92
C ASP A 62 7.77 -17.74 7.05
N PHE A 63 8.23 -18.96 6.77
CA PHE A 63 8.83 -19.87 7.73
C PHE A 63 10.23 -20.30 7.33
N GLU A 64 11.10 -20.42 8.32
CA GLU A 64 12.39 -21.08 8.19
C GLU A 64 12.58 -21.95 9.44
N GLU A 65 12.62 -23.27 9.24
CA GLU A 65 12.58 -24.26 10.32
C GLU A 65 11.36 -24.01 11.24
N ASP A 66 11.58 -23.82 12.55
CA ASP A 66 10.53 -23.55 13.54
C ASP A 66 10.24 -22.05 13.75
N TYR A 67 10.82 -21.18 12.91
CA TYR A 67 10.71 -19.73 13.07
C TYR A 67 9.84 -19.09 11.99
N LEU A 68 8.92 -18.25 12.43
CA LEU A 68 8.13 -17.35 11.62
C LEU A 68 8.85 -16.01 11.47
N PHE A 69 8.91 -15.47 10.26
CA PHE A 69 9.43 -14.13 10.02
C PHE A 69 8.57 -13.38 9.00
N LEU A 70 8.73 -12.06 8.96
CA LEU A 70 8.12 -11.24 7.91
C LEU A 70 8.99 -11.33 6.66
N LYS A 71 8.49 -11.89 5.56
CA LYS A 71 9.22 -12.10 4.30
C LYS A 71 9.96 -10.85 3.82
N THR A 72 9.39 -9.66 4.01
CA THR A 72 10.04 -8.38 3.62
C THR A 72 11.32 -8.04 4.37
N THR A 73 11.59 -8.65 5.54
CA THR A 73 12.85 -8.44 6.27
C THR A 73 14.02 -9.24 5.70
N LYS A 74 13.74 -10.26 4.86
CA LYS A 74 14.76 -11.08 4.20
C LYS A 74 14.75 -10.95 2.67
N CYS A 75 13.58 -10.72 2.08
CA CYS A 75 13.41 -10.62 0.63
C CYS A 75 14.18 -9.41 0.07
N SER A 76 14.97 -9.66 -0.99
CA SER A 76 15.64 -8.59 -1.71
C SER A 76 14.63 -7.71 -2.44
N ILE A 77 14.93 -6.42 -2.55
CA ILE A 77 14.15 -5.50 -3.39
C ILE A 77 14.07 -5.94 -4.86
N PHE A 78 14.99 -6.76 -5.36
CA PHE A 78 14.95 -7.27 -6.75
C PHE A 78 14.05 -8.49 -6.90
N ASP A 79 13.88 -9.29 -5.84
CA ASP A 79 13.07 -10.50 -5.87
C ASP A 79 11.61 -10.24 -5.49
N GLN A 80 11.36 -9.13 -4.81
CA GLN A 80 10.04 -8.69 -4.40
C GLN A 80 9.21 -8.18 -5.58
N THR A 81 7.93 -8.57 -5.62
CA THR A 81 6.93 -7.94 -6.45
C THR A 81 6.29 -6.76 -5.70
N PHE A 82 6.21 -5.61 -6.38
CA PHE A 82 5.55 -4.41 -5.90
C PHE A 82 4.28 -4.21 -6.71
N CYS A 83 3.14 -4.15 -6.04
CA CYS A 83 1.86 -3.84 -6.67
C CYS A 83 1.68 -2.33 -6.61
N ILE A 84 1.88 -1.65 -7.74
CA ILE A 84 1.69 -0.21 -7.89
C ILE A 84 0.21 0.04 -8.18
N VAL A 85 -0.45 0.85 -7.36
CA VAL A 85 -1.91 0.99 -7.34
C VAL A 85 -2.28 2.46 -7.40
N ASP A 86 -3.34 2.74 -8.15
CA ASP A 86 -4.00 4.03 -8.19
C ASP A 86 -5.52 3.82 -8.31
N ILE A 87 -6.32 4.74 -7.78
CA ILE A 87 -7.78 4.67 -7.85
C ILE A 87 -8.39 6.01 -8.25
N GLU A 88 -9.50 5.94 -8.99
CA GLU A 88 -10.41 7.08 -9.14
C GLU A 88 -11.67 6.84 -8.32
N THR A 89 -12.22 7.91 -7.74
CA THR A 89 -13.38 7.82 -6.85
C THR A 89 -14.44 8.85 -7.19
N ASN A 90 -15.69 8.58 -6.84
CA ASN A 90 -16.77 9.57 -6.99
C ASN A 90 -16.84 10.60 -5.83
N GLY A 91 -15.79 10.67 -5.01
CA GLY A 91 -15.65 11.62 -3.91
C GLY A 91 -14.67 11.17 -2.83
N GLY A 92 -14.50 11.97 -1.76
CA GLY A 92 -13.29 11.90 -0.94
C GLY A 92 -13.19 10.83 0.16
N SER A 93 -14.20 9.99 0.41
CA SER A 93 -14.10 8.95 1.46
C SER A 93 -15.16 7.85 1.38
N ALA A 94 -14.73 6.59 1.44
CA ALA A 94 -15.60 5.42 1.56
C ALA A 94 -16.55 5.50 2.78
N LYS A 95 -16.05 5.99 3.93
CA LYS A 95 -16.84 6.16 5.17
C LYS A 95 -17.96 7.19 5.04
N LYS A 96 -17.89 8.10 4.07
CA LYS A 96 -18.93 9.08 3.77
C LYS A 96 -19.92 8.59 2.70
N GLY A 97 -19.80 7.34 2.26
CA GLY A 97 -20.68 6.73 1.26
C GLY A 97 -20.19 6.84 -0.18
N TYR A 98 -19.02 7.48 -0.43
CA TYR A 98 -18.38 7.47 -1.74
C TYR A 98 -17.79 6.09 -2.08
N GLN A 99 -17.45 5.88 -3.34
CA GLN A 99 -16.87 4.63 -3.81
C GLN A 99 -15.81 4.84 -4.89
N ILE A 100 -15.01 3.81 -5.09
CA ILE A 100 -14.08 3.68 -6.21
C ILE A 100 -14.89 3.51 -7.50
N ILE A 101 -14.50 4.22 -8.56
CA ILE A 101 -15.08 4.17 -9.90
C ILE A 101 -14.11 3.63 -10.96
N GLU A 102 -12.81 3.62 -10.65
CA GLU A 102 -11.78 2.94 -11.43
C GLU A 102 -10.67 2.45 -10.50
N LEU A 103 -10.13 1.26 -10.77
CA LEU A 103 -8.96 0.72 -10.07
C LEU A 103 -7.93 0.28 -11.11
N GLY A 104 -6.77 0.92 -11.08
CA GLY A 104 -5.61 0.58 -11.89
C GLY A 104 -4.48 0.06 -11.03
N ALA A 105 -3.85 -1.03 -11.44
CA ALA A 105 -2.63 -1.51 -10.81
C ALA A 105 -1.70 -2.22 -11.79
N VAL A 106 -0.41 -2.25 -11.44
CA VAL A 106 0.61 -3.03 -12.13
C VAL A 106 1.49 -3.77 -11.15
N LYS A 107 1.82 -5.02 -11.44
CA LYS A 107 2.88 -5.75 -10.73
C LYS A 107 4.21 -5.37 -11.36
N TYR A 108 5.08 -4.76 -10.56
CA TYR A 108 6.45 -4.41 -10.92
C TYR A 108 7.41 -5.35 -10.19
N LYS A 109 8.38 -5.90 -10.92
CA LYS A 109 9.47 -6.69 -10.36
C LYS A 109 10.75 -6.47 -11.16
N ASN A 110 11.83 -6.12 -10.47
CA ASN A 110 13.17 -5.97 -11.04
C ASN A 110 13.26 -5.15 -12.35
N GLY A 111 12.62 -3.99 -12.41
CA GLY A 111 12.63 -3.14 -13.60
C GLY A 111 11.58 -3.47 -14.66
N GLU A 112 10.78 -4.51 -14.46
CA GLU A 112 9.79 -4.98 -15.42
C GLU A 112 8.37 -4.94 -14.86
N ILE A 113 7.40 -4.61 -15.71
CA ILE A 113 5.98 -4.83 -15.43
C ILE A 113 5.63 -6.25 -15.84
N ILE A 114 5.24 -7.07 -14.85
CA ILE A 114 4.99 -8.50 -15.05
C ILE A 114 3.50 -8.83 -15.13
N ASP A 115 2.63 -7.95 -14.66
CA ASP A 115 1.18 -8.11 -14.73
C ASP A 115 0.44 -6.77 -14.58
N LYS A 116 -0.84 -6.72 -14.95
CA LYS A 116 -1.68 -5.53 -14.84
C LYS A 116 -3.11 -5.83 -14.40
N PHE A 117 -3.70 -4.86 -13.72
CA PHE A 117 -5.11 -4.83 -13.34
C PHE A 117 -5.70 -3.49 -13.79
N ASP A 118 -6.82 -3.53 -14.51
CA ASP A 118 -7.51 -2.32 -14.98
C ASP A 118 -9.01 -2.62 -15.01
N SER A 119 -9.77 -1.90 -14.18
CA SER A 119 -11.22 -2.05 -14.13
C SER A 119 -11.91 -0.73 -13.82
N LEU A 120 -12.81 -0.34 -14.71
CA LEU A 120 -13.92 0.55 -14.35
C LEU A 120 -14.86 -0.16 -13.38
N ILE A 121 -15.60 0.62 -12.59
CA ILE A 121 -16.47 0.12 -11.54
C ILE A 121 -17.82 0.82 -11.63
N PHE A 122 -18.90 0.05 -11.62
CA PHE A 122 -20.25 0.60 -11.67
C PHE A 122 -20.51 1.58 -10.53
N ALA A 123 -20.94 2.80 -10.90
CA ALA A 123 -21.45 3.78 -9.97
C ALA A 123 -22.71 4.44 -10.52
N LYS A 124 -23.71 4.61 -9.64
CA LYS A 124 -24.98 5.23 -10.00
C LYS A 124 -24.83 6.73 -10.27
N ASP A 125 -24.02 7.41 -9.46
CA ASP A 125 -23.85 8.86 -9.48
C ASP A 125 -22.36 9.22 -9.54
N ILE A 126 -21.98 10.02 -10.54
CA ILE A 126 -20.66 10.61 -10.70
C ILE A 126 -20.83 12.14 -10.77
N PRO A 127 -20.40 12.90 -9.75
CA PRO A 127 -20.49 14.36 -9.78
C PRO A 127 -19.76 14.97 -10.99
N PRO A 128 -20.25 16.07 -11.58
CA PRO A 128 -19.61 16.70 -12.74
C PRO A 128 -18.12 17.02 -12.53
N TYR A 129 -17.73 17.49 -11.35
CA TYR A 129 -16.33 17.79 -11.04
C TYR A 129 -15.41 16.55 -11.11
N VAL A 130 -15.93 15.35 -10.82
CA VAL A 130 -15.17 14.10 -10.97
C VAL A 130 -15.00 13.76 -12.44
N GLN A 131 -16.05 13.96 -13.25
CA GLN A 131 -15.99 13.73 -14.69
C GLN A 131 -15.02 14.67 -15.38
N GLU A 132 -14.95 15.93 -14.94
CA GLU A 132 -14.00 16.94 -15.46
C GLU A 132 -12.54 16.59 -15.19
N VAL A 133 -12.25 15.92 -14.06
CA VAL A 133 -10.89 15.49 -13.71
C VAL A 133 -10.55 14.18 -14.40
N THR A 134 -11.39 13.16 -14.24
CA THR A 134 -11.08 11.76 -14.62
C THR A 134 -11.46 11.40 -16.06
N ASN A 135 -12.27 12.24 -16.71
CA ASN A 135 -12.95 11.93 -17.97
C ASN A 135 -13.85 10.67 -17.92
N ILE A 136 -14.14 10.13 -16.73
CA ILE A 136 -15.03 8.97 -16.56
C ILE A 136 -16.47 9.45 -16.59
N THR A 137 -17.20 9.03 -17.62
CA THR A 137 -18.62 9.38 -17.78
C THR A 137 -19.54 8.29 -17.21
N PRO A 138 -20.77 8.61 -16.79
CA PRO A 138 -21.75 7.61 -16.35
C PRO A 138 -21.98 6.47 -17.36
N LYS A 139 -21.92 6.80 -18.65
CA LYS A 139 -22.06 5.82 -19.74
C LYS A 139 -20.95 4.76 -19.76
N MET A 140 -19.73 5.13 -19.36
CA MET A 140 -18.61 4.17 -19.25
C MET A 140 -18.84 3.17 -18.11
N LEU A 141 -19.56 3.57 -17.06
CA LEU A 141 -19.76 2.76 -15.86
C LEU A 141 -21.02 1.90 -15.90
N GLU A 142 -21.96 2.15 -16.83
CA GLU A 142 -23.28 1.49 -16.88
C GLU A 142 -23.19 -0.04 -16.90
N ASN A 143 -22.21 -0.59 -17.64
CA ASN A 143 -21.99 -2.03 -17.77
C ASN A 143 -20.75 -2.53 -16.99
N ALA A 144 -20.13 -1.66 -16.19
CA ALA A 144 -18.95 -2.02 -15.41
C ALA A 144 -19.31 -2.99 -14.27
N PRO A 145 -18.37 -3.83 -13.81
CA PRO A 145 -18.59 -4.69 -12.65
C PRO A 145 -18.88 -3.88 -11.38
N ARG A 146 -19.61 -4.48 -10.44
CA ARG A 146 -19.83 -3.88 -9.11
C ARG A 146 -18.53 -3.87 -8.30
N LEU A 147 -18.38 -2.86 -7.45
CA LEU A 147 -17.20 -2.68 -6.60
C LEU A 147 -16.79 -3.94 -5.84
N GLU A 148 -17.74 -4.67 -5.24
CA GLU A 148 -17.43 -5.90 -4.50
C GLU A 148 -16.70 -6.95 -5.36
N LYS A 149 -17.11 -7.12 -6.62
CA LYS A 149 -16.47 -8.08 -7.53
C LYS A 149 -15.04 -7.65 -7.83
N VAL A 150 -14.85 -6.37 -8.15
CA VAL A 150 -13.54 -5.80 -8.48
C VAL A 150 -12.59 -5.89 -7.29
N LEU A 151 -13.06 -5.63 -6.07
CA LEU A 151 -12.23 -5.74 -4.85
C LEU A 151 -11.83 -7.19 -4.55
N LYS A 152 -12.71 -8.18 -4.81
CA LYS A 152 -12.36 -9.61 -4.69
C LYS A 152 -11.27 -9.99 -5.68
N ASP A 153 -11.42 -9.57 -6.94
CA ASP A 153 -10.44 -9.84 -7.99
C ASP A 153 -9.12 -9.13 -7.69
N PHE A 154 -9.18 -7.89 -7.23
CA PHE A 154 -8.00 -7.11 -6.85
C PHE A 154 -7.29 -7.70 -5.62
N LYS A 155 -8.01 -8.23 -4.63
CA LYS A 155 -7.39 -8.92 -3.48
C LYS A 155 -6.61 -10.15 -3.92
N VAL A 156 -7.15 -10.93 -4.87
CA VAL A 156 -6.44 -12.07 -5.48
C VAL A 156 -5.25 -11.60 -6.32
N PHE A 157 -5.37 -10.48 -7.04
CA PHE A 157 -4.24 -9.90 -7.76
C PHE A 157 -3.15 -9.39 -6.81
N LEU A 158 -3.51 -8.75 -5.71
CA LEU A 158 -2.58 -8.11 -4.77
C LEU A 158 -1.79 -9.12 -3.91
N GLU A 159 -2.42 -10.23 -3.50
CA GLU A 159 -1.79 -11.26 -2.64
C GLU A 159 -1.05 -10.64 -1.43
N ASP A 160 0.21 -11.02 -1.21
CA ASP A 160 1.11 -10.46 -0.21
C ASP A 160 2.09 -9.42 -0.79
N ASP A 161 1.88 -8.96 -2.03
CA ASP A 161 2.74 -7.99 -2.70
C ASP A 161 2.79 -6.67 -1.93
N VAL A 162 3.91 -5.96 -2.05
CA VAL A 162 4.05 -4.65 -1.41
C VAL A 162 3.17 -3.65 -2.13
N PHE A 163 2.22 -3.06 -1.42
CA PHE A 163 1.33 -2.04 -1.94
C PHE A 163 2.09 -0.72 -2.11
N VAL A 164 2.12 -0.18 -3.31
CA VAL A 164 2.80 1.08 -3.62
C VAL A 164 1.80 2.03 -4.28
N ALA A 165 1.76 3.29 -3.85
CA ALA A 165 0.93 4.31 -4.49
C ALA A 165 1.56 5.70 -4.36
N HIS A 166 1.09 6.63 -5.18
CA HIS A 166 1.49 8.03 -5.15
C HIS A 166 0.54 8.82 -4.22
N ASP A 167 1.04 9.30 -3.08
CA ASP A 167 0.20 9.69 -1.92
C ASP A 167 -0.62 8.52 -1.34
N ILE A 168 0.11 7.50 -0.88
CA ILE A 168 -0.45 6.23 -0.41
C ILE A 168 -1.58 6.33 0.63
N LYS A 169 -1.69 7.46 1.35
CA LYS A 169 -2.72 7.61 2.38
C LYS A 169 -4.11 7.54 1.78
N PHE A 170 -4.32 8.12 0.59
CA PHE A 170 -5.63 8.15 -0.04
C PHE A 170 -6.04 6.75 -0.52
N ASP A 171 -5.30 6.17 -1.47
CA ASP A 171 -5.62 4.90 -2.11
C ASP A 171 -5.73 3.76 -1.11
N TYR A 172 -4.72 3.64 -0.23
CA TYR A 172 -4.67 2.56 0.76
C TYR A 172 -5.85 2.64 1.73
N THR A 173 -6.17 3.84 2.24
CA THR A 173 -7.30 3.99 3.16
C THR A 173 -8.63 3.74 2.46
N PHE A 174 -8.80 4.19 1.22
CA PHE A 174 -10.05 3.98 0.48
C PHE A 174 -10.29 2.50 0.18
N ILE A 175 -9.25 1.78 -0.27
CA ILE A 175 -9.33 0.33 -0.52
C ILE A 175 -9.54 -0.42 0.79
N SER A 176 -8.80 -0.08 1.86
CA SER A 176 -8.97 -0.72 3.17
C SER A 176 -10.38 -0.54 3.73
N ASP A 177 -10.92 0.69 3.70
CA ASP A 177 -12.28 0.97 4.16
C ASP A 177 -13.32 0.24 3.27
N SER A 178 -13.04 0.08 1.97
CA SER A 178 -13.90 -0.66 1.05
C SER A 178 -13.84 -2.17 1.28
N PHE A 179 -12.66 -2.74 1.61
CA PHE A 179 -12.53 -4.13 2.00
C PHE A 179 -13.34 -4.42 3.28
N GLU A 180 -13.26 -3.54 4.29
CA GLU A 180 -14.07 -3.66 5.51
C GLU A 180 -15.57 -3.62 5.19
N LYS A 181 -16.03 -2.69 4.34
CA LYS A 181 -17.43 -2.57 3.93
C LYS A 181 -18.00 -3.87 3.32
N TYR A 182 -17.18 -4.62 2.58
CA TYR A 182 -17.59 -5.86 1.91
C TYR A 182 -17.11 -7.14 2.63
N ASN A 183 -16.64 -7.03 3.88
CA ASN A 183 -16.12 -8.15 4.68
C ASN A 183 -14.98 -8.92 3.99
N LEU A 184 -14.10 -8.22 3.27
CA LEU A 184 -12.93 -8.77 2.59
C LEU A 184 -11.67 -8.77 3.48
N GLY A 185 -11.83 -8.54 4.78
CA GLY A 185 -10.76 -8.50 5.77
C GLY A 185 -9.97 -7.19 5.77
N LYS A 186 -8.92 -7.13 6.59
CA LYS A 186 -8.05 -5.96 6.68
C LYS A 186 -7.05 -5.96 5.52
N LEU A 187 -6.62 -4.78 5.08
CA LEU A 187 -5.47 -4.65 4.19
C LEU A 187 -4.19 -4.62 5.04
N LEU A 188 -3.42 -5.71 5.06
CA LEU A 188 -2.22 -5.87 5.89
C LEU A 188 -0.90 -5.87 5.10
N ASN A 189 -0.99 -5.73 3.77
CA ASN A 189 0.17 -5.62 2.89
C ASN A 189 1.15 -4.56 3.40
N ARG A 190 2.45 -4.87 3.28
CA ARG A 190 3.50 -3.88 3.47
C ARG A 190 3.36 -2.80 2.40
N LYS A 191 3.77 -1.57 2.71
CA LYS A 191 3.36 -0.43 1.90
C LYS A 191 4.40 0.68 1.78
N ILE A 192 4.51 1.28 0.60
CA ILE A 192 5.49 2.34 0.26
C ILE A 192 4.78 3.51 -0.44
N CYS A 193 5.03 4.73 0.03
CA CYS A 193 4.60 5.95 -0.63
C CYS A 193 5.68 6.41 -1.61
N THR A 194 5.35 6.58 -2.89
CA THR A 194 6.35 7.03 -3.88
C THR A 194 6.74 8.49 -3.70
N ILE A 195 5.89 9.34 -3.09
CA ILE A 195 6.27 10.71 -2.71
C ILE A 195 7.41 10.69 -1.70
N ASP A 196 7.27 9.89 -0.64
CA ASP A 196 8.26 9.80 0.41
C ASP A 196 9.58 9.24 -0.14
N LEU A 197 9.50 8.21 -0.98
CA LEU A 197 10.67 7.64 -1.62
C LEU A 197 11.32 8.60 -2.64
N ALA A 198 10.53 9.36 -3.41
CA ALA A 198 11.05 10.32 -4.37
C ALA A 198 11.81 11.47 -3.68
N LYS A 199 11.31 12.00 -2.55
CA LYS A 199 12.05 13.00 -1.74
C LYS A 199 13.44 12.53 -1.29
N ARG A 200 13.64 11.21 -1.21
CA ARG A 200 14.88 10.55 -0.80
C ARG A 200 15.81 10.23 -1.95
N THR A 201 15.35 10.30 -3.19
CA THR A 201 16.05 9.69 -4.34
C THR A 201 16.03 10.54 -5.61
N ILE A 202 15.17 11.55 -5.71
CA ILE A 202 14.98 12.40 -6.88
C ILE A 202 15.05 13.86 -6.45
N VAL A 203 15.80 14.67 -7.19
CA VAL A 203 15.87 16.12 -6.98
C VAL A 203 14.69 16.77 -7.70
N SER A 204 13.76 17.35 -6.94
CA SER A 204 12.62 18.10 -7.48
C SER A 204 12.14 19.19 -6.50
N GLU A 205 11.55 20.25 -7.03
CA GLU A 205 10.86 21.27 -6.23
C GLU A 205 9.51 20.78 -5.69
N LYS A 206 8.82 19.94 -6.46
CA LYS A 206 7.50 19.39 -6.14
C LYS A 206 7.46 17.89 -6.44
N TYR A 207 6.80 17.14 -5.58
CA TYR A 207 6.77 15.68 -5.64
C TYR A 207 5.39 15.11 -6.00
N GLY A 208 4.47 15.94 -6.51
CA GLY A 208 3.22 15.44 -7.06
C GLY A 208 3.45 14.71 -8.40
N LEU A 209 2.50 13.86 -8.79
CA LEU A 209 2.67 12.93 -9.90
C LEU A 209 3.03 13.67 -11.20
N SER A 210 2.27 14.72 -11.54
CA SER A 210 2.51 15.54 -12.74
C SER A 210 3.87 16.24 -12.70
N SER A 211 4.31 16.73 -11.53
CA SER A 211 5.63 17.36 -11.39
C SER A 211 6.77 16.36 -11.57
N LEU A 212 6.67 15.16 -11.00
CA LEU A 212 7.69 14.13 -11.19
C LEU A 212 7.68 13.56 -12.60
N LYS A 213 6.51 13.49 -13.24
CA LYS A 213 6.37 13.13 -14.66
C LYS A 213 7.16 14.08 -15.56
N GLU A 214 7.06 15.38 -15.32
CA GLU A 214 7.84 16.41 -16.02
C GLU A 214 9.34 16.28 -15.73
N VAL A 215 9.73 16.21 -14.45
CA VAL A 215 11.14 16.12 -14.02
C VAL A 215 11.86 14.91 -14.64
N LEU A 216 11.16 13.78 -14.78
CA LEU A 216 11.70 12.54 -15.30
C LEU A 216 11.46 12.34 -16.80
N ASN A 217 10.84 13.30 -17.49
CA ASN A 217 10.45 13.20 -18.91
C ASN A 217 9.65 11.92 -19.23
N ILE A 218 8.64 11.61 -18.42
CA ILE A 218 7.82 10.41 -18.58
C ILE A 218 6.71 10.64 -19.62
N GLU A 219 6.81 9.93 -20.74
CA GLU A 219 5.86 9.96 -21.85
C GLU A 219 4.80 8.86 -21.71
N VAL A 220 3.93 8.98 -20.70
CA VAL A 220 2.72 8.16 -20.56
C VAL A 220 1.52 9.05 -20.84
N ASP A 221 0.82 8.81 -21.95
CA ASP A 221 -0.40 9.55 -22.27
C ASP A 221 -1.57 9.12 -21.38
N ASN A 222 -2.57 10.01 -21.22
CA ASN A 222 -3.84 9.78 -20.50
C ASN A 222 -3.80 9.99 -18.97
N HIS A 223 -3.56 11.24 -18.54
CA HIS A 223 -3.62 11.67 -17.13
C HIS A 223 -5.03 11.55 -16.54
N HIS A 224 -5.14 11.20 -15.25
CA HIS A 224 -6.40 10.98 -14.51
C HIS A 224 -7.18 9.75 -14.95
N ARG A 225 -6.43 8.68 -15.21
CA ARG A 225 -6.95 7.34 -15.46
C ARG A 225 -6.10 6.40 -14.65
N ALA A 226 -6.74 5.65 -13.77
CA ALA A 226 -6.05 4.96 -12.69
C ALA A 226 -4.93 4.03 -13.21
N TYR A 227 -5.17 3.30 -14.30
CA TYR A 227 -4.13 2.44 -14.88
C TYR A 227 -2.89 3.20 -15.37
N TYR A 228 -3.08 4.35 -16.03
CA TYR A 228 -1.97 5.16 -16.57
C TYR A 228 -1.22 5.92 -15.46
N ASP A 229 -1.92 6.35 -14.42
CA ASP A 229 -1.30 6.96 -13.24
C ASP A 229 -0.53 5.90 -12.41
N ALA A 230 -1.01 4.65 -12.34
CA ALA A 230 -0.25 3.52 -11.80
C ALA A 230 1.01 3.20 -12.63
N LEU A 231 0.94 3.24 -13.97
CA LEU A 231 2.11 3.10 -14.85
C LEU A 231 3.12 4.23 -14.64
N THR A 232 2.66 5.47 -14.59
CA THR A 232 3.52 6.64 -14.32
C THR A 232 4.20 6.50 -12.96
N THR A 233 3.45 6.05 -11.95
CA THR A 233 3.96 5.78 -10.60
C THR A 233 4.99 4.65 -10.60
N ALA A 234 4.82 3.61 -11.42
CA ALA A 234 5.80 2.53 -11.54
C ALA A 234 7.13 3.03 -12.14
N ILE A 235 7.09 3.92 -13.14
CA ILE A 235 8.30 4.52 -13.72
C ILE A 235 9.01 5.42 -12.70
N ILE A 236 8.25 6.23 -11.93
CA ILE A 236 8.81 7.03 -10.83
C ILE A 236 9.45 6.11 -9.78
N PHE A 237 8.76 5.03 -9.40
CA PHE A 237 9.26 4.05 -8.44
C PHE A 237 10.55 3.38 -8.92
N ASP A 238 10.62 2.98 -10.19
CA ASP A 238 11.82 2.41 -10.79
C ASP A 238 13.01 3.39 -10.77
N ASN A 239 12.77 4.67 -11.08
CA ASN A 239 13.79 5.73 -10.97
C ASN A 239 14.27 5.90 -9.53
N CYS A 240 13.36 5.87 -8.56
CA CYS A 240 13.74 5.88 -7.15
C CYS A 240 14.66 4.70 -6.79
N LEU A 241 14.31 3.48 -7.21
CA LEU A 241 15.11 2.28 -6.96
C LEU A 241 16.47 2.28 -7.68
N LYS A 242 16.60 2.98 -8.80
CA LYS A 242 17.89 3.18 -9.47
C LYS A 242 18.82 4.13 -8.71
N ASN A 243 18.24 5.05 -7.93
CA ASN A 243 18.96 6.10 -7.21
C ASN A 243 19.27 5.77 -5.73
N ILE A 244 18.96 4.55 -5.26
CA ILE A 244 19.36 4.11 -3.92
C ILE A 244 20.75 3.46 -3.91
N ASP A 245 21.44 3.56 -2.77
CA ASP A 245 22.64 2.78 -2.52
C ASP A 245 22.30 1.32 -2.21
N LYS A 246 22.43 0.47 -3.24
CA LYS A 246 22.14 -0.97 -3.18
C LYS A 246 23.05 -1.75 -2.21
N ASN A 247 24.19 -1.19 -1.79
CA ASN A 247 25.03 -1.82 -0.77
C ASN A 247 24.44 -1.63 0.63
N ARG A 248 23.65 -0.57 0.82
CA ARG A 248 23.05 -0.19 2.10
C ARG A 248 21.59 -0.64 2.23
N ILE A 249 20.84 -0.65 1.13
CA ILE A 249 19.42 -1.06 1.11
C ILE A 249 19.32 -2.33 0.28
N LYS A 250 19.20 -3.45 0.97
CA LYS A 250 19.15 -4.79 0.39
C LYS A 250 17.75 -5.36 0.45
N THR A 251 17.06 -5.17 1.57
CA THR A 251 15.75 -5.79 1.82
C THR A 251 14.60 -4.80 1.62
N VAL A 252 13.41 -5.35 1.41
CA VAL A 252 12.17 -4.56 1.26
C VAL A 252 11.88 -3.74 2.51
N GLU A 253 12.11 -4.30 3.70
CA GLU A 253 11.84 -3.58 4.96
C GLU A 253 12.84 -2.45 5.21
N GLU A 254 14.10 -2.60 4.75
CA GLU A 254 15.08 -1.51 4.73
C GLU A 254 14.63 -0.38 3.78
N LEU A 255 14.07 -0.71 2.62
CA LEU A 255 13.52 0.27 1.68
C LEU A 255 12.32 1.04 2.28
N ILE A 256 11.39 0.32 2.93
CA ILE A 256 10.24 0.93 3.64
C ILE A 256 10.73 1.87 4.76
N SER A 257 11.77 1.46 5.49
CA SER A 257 12.33 2.27 6.57
C SER A 257 13.06 3.51 6.03
N PHE A 258 13.80 3.35 4.93
CA PHE A 258 14.48 4.44 4.23
C PHE A 258 13.51 5.48 3.70
N SER A 259 12.38 5.07 3.10
CA SER A 259 11.40 5.99 2.52
C SER A 259 10.78 6.90 3.60
N LYS A 260 10.60 6.41 4.83
CA LYS A 260 9.94 7.14 5.93
C LYS A 260 10.88 8.03 6.75
N SER A 261 12.18 8.01 6.49
CA SER A 261 13.15 8.76 7.28
C SER A 261 13.20 10.24 6.86
N ASP A 262 13.27 11.14 7.85
CA ASP A 262 13.23 12.61 7.67
C ASP A 262 14.37 13.20 6.82
N SER A 263 15.39 12.42 6.44
CA SER A 263 16.51 12.92 5.64
C SER A 263 16.13 13.10 4.16
N ILE A 264 15.60 14.26 3.79
CA ILE A 264 15.33 14.64 2.40
C ILE A 264 16.65 14.84 1.65
N ILE A 265 16.72 14.53 0.35
CA ILE A 265 17.83 14.99 -0.49
C ILE A 265 17.80 16.51 -0.49
N ASN A 266 18.75 17.14 0.20
CA ASN A 266 18.88 18.60 0.18
C ASN A 266 19.32 19.05 -1.21
N ASN A 267 18.59 20.05 -1.76
CA ASN A 267 18.91 20.79 -2.99
C ASN A 267 20.22 21.61 -2.83
N GLN A 268 21.35 20.94 -2.69
CA GLN A 268 22.68 21.54 -2.74
C GLN A 268 23.57 20.73 -3.66
N GLN A 269 23.23 20.71 -4.96
CA GLN A 269 24.29 20.68 -5.96
C GLN A 269 24.77 22.11 -6.16
N LYS A 270 26.04 22.30 -5.76
CA LYS A 270 26.86 23.45 -6.10
C LYS A 270 26.73 23.71 -7.60
N LYS A 271 26.38 24.94 -7.94
CA LYS A 271 26.79 25.52 -9.21
C LYS A 271 28.32 25.63 -9.12
N ASP A 272 29.01 24.74 -9.82
CA ASP A 272 30.38 25.00 -10.27
C ASP A 272 30.29 25.72 -11.64
#